data_AF-A0A6A5Z9S8-F1
#
_entry.id   AF-A0A6A5Z9S8-F1
#
_cell.length_a   1.000
_cell.length_b   1.000
_cell.length_c   1.000
_cell.angle_alpha   90.00
_cell.angle_beta   90.00
_cell.angle_gamma   90.00
#
_symmetry.space_group_name_H-M   'P 1'
#
loop_
_entity.id
_entity.type
_entity.pdbx_description
1 polymer ?
#
loop_
_entity_poly.entity_id
_entity_poly.type
_entity_poly.pdbx_seq_one_letter_code
_entity_poly.pdbx_strand_id
1 'polypeptide(L)'
;MHLLSLPSELVREILHTLDPQSFFNCLQTSKIFREHALASTSLLKDHLDRIPGTRIVVQNGTLDTTLLLRMFGQRASQHLLNGSDWRTDLHLFDHLFENKRVDRKNSLLVRTSWPKEDWSETYTSRGFAQVFSSLMFINVILEDNLVRIFFMESASRERYLPNLRYVIVPPDVSQFFPSAQEEGSQLEIVKVAPYTPDPSMLFIEGHPGPRVGVLYRLKKPDAPMLMKLLIFRLDSKFGPVVIEALDIQCNPHQRVVSLAISDQREAVIAWNFRNLKSEFDIVTIYTAEEDKISLERRTRSESPIIPSFTHPSRPDRIGGVVIKGRTVHLHTTAYPVPQWTLPSISRASDQVERRDTHLPYGVEDFIRPLIGIPIAHHHHHMVEELPNRDGTPSCVNTALELVVSRHFSNANTTTNWSLPPRSGAYIMKAVHYPSHCKPFSMTKDHHHLRHTYAARLVGVPDLFSLSTLGLLLAVSPKAYRIAIVSWKTVRVWAIDSRALLDREYSLGCDDHVPGDYAFTEGCGWQFYKKDDLLAGSEFDTVDLYPVDLPSAGVLHSIEFRGEDELWGWGERGLVRWNFDTYANGTREVSSLEG
;
A
#
# COMPACT_ATOMS: atom_id res chain seq x y z
N MET A 1 -2.39 -51.40 -10.36
CA MET A 1 -3.04 -51.19 -9.05
C MET A 1 -3.81 -49.88 -9.14
N HIS A 2 -5.10 -49.84 -8.81
CA HIS A 2 -5.87 -48.60 -8.87
C HIS A 2 -5.66 -47.80 -7.57
N LEU A 3 -5.47 -46.48 -7.67
CA LEU A 3 -5.31 -45.61 -6.49
C LEU A 3 -6.49 -45.71 -5.51
N LEU A 4 -7.69 -46.02 -6.01
CA LEU A 4 -8.92 -46.20 -5.23
C LEU A 4 -8.99 -47.54 -4.48
N SER A 5 -8.09 -48.50 -4.73
CA SER A 5 -8.03 -49.77 -4.00
C SER A 5 -7.06 -49.72 -2.80
N LEU A 6 -6.50 -48.55 -2.49
CA LEU A 6 -5.63 -48.37 -1.32
C LEU A 6 -6.47 -48.28 -0.03
N PRO A 7 -5.93 -48.74 1.11
CA PRO A 7 -6.49 -48.47 2.44
C PRO A 7 -6.72 -46.98 2.70
N SER A 8 -7.75 -46.66 3.50
CA SER A 8 -8.19 -45.28 3.75
C SER A 8 -7.11 -44.40 4.37
N GLU A 9 -6.22 -45.02 5.13
CA GLU A 9 -5.08 -44.41 5.82
C GLU A 9 -4.04 -43.94 4.81
N LEU A 10 -3.67 -44.79 3.85
CA LEU A 10 -2.72 -44.45 2.80
C LEU A 10 -3.28 -43.37 1.86
N VAL A 11 -4.58 -43.43 1.55
CA VAL A 11 -5.21 -42.37 0.75
C VAL A 11 -5.16 -41.03 1.48
N ARG A 12 -5.45 -40.99 2.79
CA ARG A 12 -5.35 -39.75 3.58
C ARG A 12 -3.92 -39.24 3.70
N GLU A 13 -2.94 -40.13 3.86
CA GLU A 13 -1.51 -39.77 3.89
C GLU A 13 -1.05 -39.18 2.55
N ILE A 14 -1.45 -39.79 1.42
CA ILE A 14 -1.23 -39.21 0.09
C ILE A 14 -1.86 -37.82 0.01
N LEU A 15 -3.14 -37.67 0.39
CA LEU A 15 -3.80 -36.37 0.37
C LEU A 15 -3.11 -35.35 1.28
N HIS A 16 -2.51 -35.75 2.40
CA HIS A 16 -1.79 -34.88 3.34
C HIS A 16 -0.44 -34.36 2.80
N THR A 17 0.19 -35.12 1.90
CA THR A 17 1.47 -34.77 1.28
C THR A 17 1.31 -33.94 0.00
N LEU A 18 0.11 -33.90 -0.59
CA LEU A 18 -0.17 -33.04 -1.74
C LEU A 18 0.00 -31.56 -1.40
N ASP A 19 0.39 -30.78 -2.40
CA ASP A 19 0.24 -29.33 -2.34
C ASP A 19 -1.25 -28.95 -2.43
N PRO A 20 -1.67 -27.76 -1.93
CA PRO A 20 -3.08 -27.38 -1.90
C PRO A 20 -3.76 -27.36 -3.28
N GLN A 21 -3.01 -27.10 -4.36
CA GLN A 21 -3.57 -27.08 -5.72
C GLN A 21 -3.88 -28.48 -6.22
N SER A 22 -2.94 -29.40 -6.04
CA SER A 22 -3.17 -30.82 -6.34
C SER A 22 -4.30 -31.38 -5.48
N PHE A 23 -4.33 -31.07 -4.18
CA PHE A 23 -5.40 -31.49 -3.28
C PHE A 23 -6.77 -30.95 -3.72
N PHE A 24 -6.88 -29.67 -4.08
CA PHE A 24 -8.11 -29.09 -4.59
C PHE A 24 -8.59 -29.77 -5.87
N ASN A 25 -7.69 -30.03 -6.82
CA ASN A 25 -8.02 -30.76 -8.04
C ASN A 25 -8.52 -32.18 -7.75
N CYS A 26 -7.90 -32.89 -6.79
CA CYS A 26 -8.38 -34.19 -6.32
C CYS A 26 -9.81 -34.12 -5.76
N LEU A 27 -10.12 -33.09 -4.97
CA LEU A 27 -11.45 -32.88 -4.42
C LEU A 27 -12.52 -32.58 -5.49
N GLN A 28 -12.14 -31.91 -6.58
CA GLN A 28 -13.05 -31.62 -7.70
C GLN A 28 -13.29 -32.85 -8.59
N THR A 29 -12.32 -33.76 -8.67
CA THR A 29 -12.33 -34.88 -9.63
C THR A 29 -12.89 -36.19 -9.06
N SER A 30 -12.84 -36.39 -7.73
CA SER A 30 -13.24 -37.67 -7.11
C SER A 30 -14.06 -37.49 -5.83
N LYS A 31 -15.24 -38.12 -5.80
CA LYS A 31 -16.10 -38.17 -4.61
C LYS A 31 -15.42 -38.86 -3.42
N ILE A 32 -14.64 -39.90 -3.69
CA ILE A 32 -13.95 -40.69 -2.65
C ILE A 32 -12.92 -39.82 -1.92
N PHE A 33 -12.13 -39.02 -2.63
CA PHE A 33 -11.18 -38.10 -1.99
C PHE A 33 -11.89 -37.05 -1.14
N ARG A 34 -13.06 -36.58 -1.59
CA ARG A 34 -13.90 -35.68 -0.80
C ARG A 34 -14.40 -36.31 0.49
N GLU A 35 -14.83 -37.57 0.45
CA GLU A 35 -15.27 -38.32 1.64
C GLU A 35 -14.11 -38.53 2.63
N HIS A 36 -12.90 -38.85 2.14
CA HIS A 36 -11.71 -38.93 3.01
C HIS A 36 -11.34 -37.60 3.65
N ALA A 37 -11.46 -36.49 2.92
CA ALA A 37 -11.24 -35.15 3.45
C ALA A 37 -12.27 -34.76 4.52
N LEU A 38 -13.56 -35.04 4.29
CA LEU A 38 -14.63 -34.81 5.28
C LEU A 38 -14.47 -35.65 6.55
N ALA A 39 -13.83 -36.81 6.44
CA ALA A 39 -13.53 -37.68 7.58
C ALA A 39 -12.32 -37.22 8.42
N SER A 40 -11.60 -36.18 8.02
CA SER A 40 -10.38 -35.72 8.71
C SER A 40 -10.34 -34.20 8.87
N THR A 41 -10.68 -33.72 10.06
CA THR A 41 -10.56 -32.30 10.44
C THR A 41 -9.12 -31.80 10.37
N SER A 42 -8.14 -32.63 10.76
CA SER A 42 -6.72 -32.27 10.74
C SER A 42 -6.21 -32.06 9.31
N LEU A 43 -6.56 -32.95 8.39
CA LEU A 43 -6.19 -32.83 6.97
C LEU A 43 -6.69 -31.52 6.37
N LEU A 44 -7.95 -31.17 6.60
CA LEU A 44 -8.54 -29.93 6.08
C LEU A 44 -7.93 -28.68 6.71
N LYS A 45 -7.61 -28.71 8.01
CA LYS A 45 -6.94 -27.60 8.69
C LYS A 45 -5.53 -27.38 8.17
N ASP A 46 -4.74 -28.46 8.06
CA ASP A 46 -3.38 -28.41 7.51
C ASP A 46 -3.36 -27.82 6.09
N HIS A 47 -4.25 -28.30 5.21
CA HIS A 47 -4.40 -27.72 3.87
C HIS A 47 -4.89 -26.27 3.86
N LEU A 48 -5.79 -25.89 4.78
CA LEU A 48 -6.24 -24.50 4.92
C LEU A 48 -5.14 -23.57 5.43
N ASP A 49 -4.25 -24.08 6.28
CA ASP A 49 -3.12 -23.34 6.81
C ASP A 49 -2.07 -23.12 5.73
N ARG A 50 -1.91 -24.06 4.78
CA ARG A 50 -1.01 -23.95 3.61
C ARG A 50 -1.52 -23.02 2.49
N ILE A 51 -2.78 -22.59 2.53
CA ILE A 51 -3.31 -21.61 1.57
C ILE A 51 -3.31 -20.21 2.21
N PRO A 52 -2.71 -19.19 1.56
CA PRO A 52 -2.76 -17.82 2.05
C PRO A 52 -4.18 -17.35 2.41
N GLY A 53 -4.35 -16.65 3.53
CA GLY A 53 -5.64 -16.10 3.94
C GLY A 53 -5.80 -15.95 5.46
N THR A 54 -6.94 -15.40 5.90
CA THR A 54 -7.20 -15.18 7.33
C THR A 54 -7.31 -16.50 8.09
N ARG A 55 -6.32 -16.89 8.89
CA ARG A 55 -6.33 -18.18 9.61
C ARG A 55 -7.55 -18.36 10.52
N ILE A 56 -8.03 -19.60 10.61
CA ILE A 56 -9.16 -19.95 11.49
C ILE A 56 -8.60 -20.21 12.88
N VAL A 57 -8.66 -19.21 13.75
CA VAL A 57 -8.31 -19.41 15.17
C VAL A 57 -9.45 -20.17 15.82
N VAL A 58 -9.25 -21.47 16.02
CA VAL A 58 -10.25 -22.34 16.65
C VAL A 58 -10.25 -22.09 18.15
N GLN A 59 -11.17 -21.27 18.63
CA GLN A 59 -11.39 -21.13 20.07
C GLN A 59 -12.15 -22.36 20.58
N ASN A 60 -11.41 -23.38 21.02
CA ASN A 60 -11.85 -24.54 21.82
C ASN A 60 -13.07 -25.36 21.35
N GLY A 61 -13.55 -25.20 20.11
CA GLY A 61 -14.68 -25.96 19.54
C GLY A 61 -14.26 -26.97 18.46
N THR A 62 -14.99 -28.08 18.35
CA THR A 62 -14.92 -28.98 17.19
C THR A 62 -15.50 -28.27 15.97
N LEU A 63 -14.64 -27.88 15.02
CA LEU A 63 -15.07 -27.30 13.74
C LEU A 63 -15.67 -28.39 12.84
N ASP A 64 -16.83 -28.07 12.26
CA ASP A 64 -17.47 -28.90 11.24
C ASP A 64 -16.55 -29.07 10.02
N THR A 65 -16.27 -30.31 9.64
CA THR A 65 -15.43 -30.64 8.48
C THR A 65 -16.06 -30.20 7.17
N THR A 66 -17.40 -30.12 7.11
CA THR A 66 -18.12 -29.60 5.95
C THR A 66 -17.84 -28.12 5.76
N LEU A 67 -17.84 -27.35 6.86
CA LEU A 67 -17.47 -25.94 6.86
C LEU A 67 -16.00 -25.77 6.46
N LEU A 68 -15.08 -26.57 7.02
CA LEU A 68 -13.66 -26.51 6.67
C LEU A 68 -13.42 -26.83 5.19
N LEU A 69 -14.07 -27.87 4.65
CA LEU A 69 -13.96 -28.22 3.22
C LEU A 69 -14.53 -27.10 2.34
N ARG A 70 -15.64 -26.48 2.73
CA ARG A 70 -16.20 -25.31 2.03
C ARG A 70 -15.22 -24.15 2.03
N MET A 71 -14.65 -23.82 3.19
CA MET A 71 -13.65 -22.76 3.33
C MET A 71 -12.39 -23.06 2.52
N PHE A 72 -11.92 -24.31 2.54
CA PHE A 72 -10.78 -24.76 1.74
C PHE A 72 -11.06 -24.54 0.26
N GLY A 73 -12.20 -25.04 -0.23
CA GLY A 73 -12.59 -24.88 -1.63
C GLY A 73 -12.78 -23.42 -2.07
N GLN A 74 -13.20 -22.55 -1.15
CA GLN A 74 -13.28 -21.11 -1.39
C GLN A 74 -11.88 -20.49 -1.51
N ARG A 75 -10.97 -20.72 -0.54
CA ARG A 75 -9.60 -20.19 -0.59
C ARG A 75 -8.78 -20.73 -1.75
N ALA A 76 -8.89 -22.03 -2.01
CA ALA A 76 -8.21 -22.69 -3.12
C ALA A 76 -8.57 -22.03 -4.44
N SER A 77 -9.86 -21.73 -4.65
CA SER A 77 -10.29 -21.05 -5.86
C SER A 77 -9.83 -19.59 -5.99
N GLN A 78 -9.46 -18.93 -4.88
CA GLN A 78 -9.02 -17.53 -4.88
C GLN A 78 -7.53 -17.37 -5.02
N HIS A 79 -6.77 -18.31 -4.49
CA HIS A 79 -5.33 -18.15 -4.31
C HIS A 79 -4.51 -19.06 -5.21
N LEU A 80 -5.16 -20.04 -5.82
CA LEU A 80 -4.48 -20.97 -6.70
C LEU A 80 -4.80 -20.62 -8.16
N LEU A 81 -3.84 -20.92 -9.04
CA LEU A 81 -3.77 -20.44 -10.43
C LEU A 81 -5.02 -20.73 -11.29
N ASN A 82 -5.85 -21.70 -10.89
CA ASN A 82 -6.99 -22.16 -11.68
C ASN A 82 -8.31 -21.69 -11.05
N GLY A 83 -8.67 -20.41 -11.21
CA GLY A 83 -10.08 -20.02 -11.19
C GLY A 83 -10.51 -18.78 -10.42
N SER A 84 -9.58 -17.98 -9.95
CA SER A 84 -9.87 -16.75 -9.23
C SER A 84 -10.42 -15.64 -10.13
N ASP A 85 -10.05 -15.64 -11.41
CA ASP A 85 -10.54 -14.73 -12.44
C ASP A 85 -12.06 -14.83 -12.67
N TRP A 86 -12.63 -16.04 -12.63
CA TRP A 86 -14.08 -16.25 -12.79
C TRP A 86 -14.89 -16.15 -11.50
N ARG A 87 -14.26 -16.18 -10.32
CA ARG A 87 -14.95 -16.02 -9.03
C ARG A 87 -14.92 -14.62 -8.46
N THR A 88 -14.12 -13.72 -9.01
CA THR A 88 -14.06 -12.33 -8.56
C THR A 88 -15.34 -11.60 -8.92
N ASP A 89 -16.04 -11.06 -7.92
CA ASP A 89 -17.13 -10.12 -8.14
C ASP A 89 -16.55 -8.76 -8.56
N LEU A 90 -17.04 -8.23 -9.68
CA LEU A 90 -16.66 -6.94 -10.23
C LEU A 90 -17.87 -6.02 -10.18
N HIS A 91 -17.78 -4.94 -9.41
CA HIS A 91 -18.80 -3.90 -9.41
C HIS A 91 -18.20 -2.62 -10.01
N LEU A 92 -18.80 -2.15 -11.10
CA LEU A 92 -18.47 -0.89 -11.74
C LEU A 92 -19.49 0.17 -11.34
N PHE A 93 -18.99 1.27 -10.80
CA PHE A 93 -19.76 2.44 -10.49
C PHE A 93 -19.56 3.45 -11.62
N ASP A 94 -20.26 3.18 -12.71
CA ASP A 94 -20.28 4.01 -13.92
C ASP A 94 -21.29 5.15 -13.70
N HIS A 95 -21.30 6.18 -14.56
CA HIS A 95 -22.37 7.21 -14.62
C HIS A 95 -22.35 8.44 -13.68
N LEU A 96 -21.34 8.72 -12.84
CA LEU A 96 -21.32 10.06 -12.17
C LEU A 96 -21.00 11.23 -13.11
N PHE A 97 -20.51 10.97 -14.33
CA PHE A 97 -19.76 11.97 -15.08
C PHE A 97 -20.12 12.09 -16.56
N GLU A 98 -21.27 11.55 -16.99
CA GLU A 98 -21.59 11.50 -18.43
C GLU A 98 -21.58 12.87 -19.12
N ASN A 99 -21.61 13.97 -18.37
CA ASN A 99 -21.42 15.32 -18.90
C ASN A 99 -20.33 16.16 -18.22
N LYS A 100 -19.54 15.62 -17.27
CA LYS A 100 -18.57 16.41 -16.51
C LYS A 100 -17.14 15.90 -16.64
N ARG A 101 -16.21 16.76 -17.01
CA ARG A 101 -14.79 16.44 -17.09
C ARG A 101 -14.17 16.26 -15.70
N VAL A 102 -13.95 15.01 -15.30
CA VAL A 102 -13.24 14.64 -14.08
C VAL A 102 -11.73 14.78 -14.26
N ASP A 103 -11.04 15.34 -13.25
CA ASP A 103 -9.59 15.27 -13.17
C ASP A 103 -9.15 13.92 -12.60
N ARG A 104 -8.93 12.95 -13.50
CA ARG A 104 -8.50 11.62 -13.11
C ARG A 104 -7.13 11.58 -12.40
N LYS A 105 -6.25 12.57 -12.65
CA LYS A 105 -4.90 12.62 -12.07
C LYS A 105 -4.89 13.20 -10.66
N ASN A 106 -5.87 14.04 -10.36
CA ASN A 106 -6.03 14.63 -9.04
C ASN A 106 -7.07 13.91 -8.19
N SER A 107 -7.97 13.12 -8.78
CA SER A 107 -8.86 12.25 -8.03
C SER A 107 -8.09 11.03 -7.49
N LEU A 108 -8.36 10.63 -6.25
CA LEU A 108 -7.59 9.59 -5.57
C LEU A 108 -8.44 8.77 -4.59
N LEU A 109 -8.07 7.50 -4.45
CA LEU A 109 -8.52 6.61 -3.39
C LEU A 109 -7.53 6.66 -2.24
N VAL A 110 -8.04 6.77 -1.02
CA VAL A 110 -7.24 6.91 0.19
C VAL A 110 -7.80 6.06 1.29
N ARG A 111 -6.98 5.14 1.80
CA ARG A 111 -7.30 4.46 3.04
C ARG A 111 -7.13 5.44 4.20
N THR A 112 -8.15 5.53 5.02
CA THR A 112 -8.14 6.37 6.19
C THR A 112 -8.42 5.57 7.45
N SER A 113 -7.61 5.77 8.49
CA SER A 113 -7.78 5.13 9.80
C SER A 113 -8.36 6.14 10.77
N TRP A 114 -9.69 6.21 10.85
CA TRP A 114 -10.39 7.10 11.78
C TRP A 114 -11.24 6.29 12.75
N PRO A 115 -11.36 6.74 14.02
CA PRO A 115 -12.38 6.21 14.91
C PRO A 115 -13.75 6.57 14.32
N LYS A 116 -14.67 5.61 14.31
CA LYS A 116 -16.03 5.83 13.81
C LYS A 116 -16.70 6.89 14.68
N GLU A 117 -17.18 7.98 14.07
CA GLU A 117 -17.85 9.11 14.73
C GLU A 117 -19.21 8.76 15.37
N ASP A 118 -19.51 7.50 15.66
CA ASP A 118 -20.71 7.13 16.42
C ASP A 118 -20.52 7.56 17.90
N TRP A 119 -20.56 8.87 18.13
CA TRP A 119 -20.66 9.55 19.42
C TRP A 119 -22.04 9.36 20.05
N SER A 120 -22.71 8.23 19.81
CA SER A 120 -23.78 7.82 20.70
C SER A 120 -23.11 7.57 22.05
N GLU A 121 -23.43 8.43 23.01
CA GLU A 121 -22.79 8.78 24.29
C GLU A 121 -22.39 7.63 25.24
N THR A 122 -22.49 6.38 24.84
CA THR A 122 -22.08 5.21 25.62
C THR A 122 -20.60 4.88 25.42
N TYR A 123 -19.71 5.79 25.82
CA TYR A 123 -18.31 5.43 26.08
C TYR A 123 -18.27 4.56 27.35
N THR A 124 -18.53 3.26 27.20
CA THR A 124 -18.17 2.31 28.25
C THR A 124 -16.64 2.24 28.30
N SER A 125 -16.09 2.69 29.42
CA SER A 125 -14.73 3.14 29.68
C SER A 125 -13.60 2.09 29.58
N ARG A 126 -13.74 0.99 28.82
CA ARG A 126 -12.71 -0.06 28.72
C ARG A 126 -12.52 -0.75 27.36
N GLY A 127 -13.20 -0.33 26.29
CA GLY A 127 -12.95 -0.88 24.95
C GLY A 127 -11.94 -0.02 24.20
N PHE A 128 -10.80 -0.58 23.78
CA PHE A 128 -10.01 0.04 22.70
C PHE A 128 -10.95 0.27 21.52
N ALA A 129 -11.18 1.54 21.14
CA ALA A 129 -12.02 1.88 20.02
C ALA A 129 -11.46 1.15 18.78
N GLN A 130 -12.25 0.25 18.22
CA GLN A 130 -11.86 -0.50 17.03
C GLN A 130 -11.67 0.52 15.92
N VAL A 131 -10.41 0.78 15.52
CA VAL A 131 -10.11 1.70 14.43
C VAL A 131 -10.63 1.06 13.16
N PHE A 132 -11.72 1.59 12.63
CA PHE A 132 -12.24 1.11 11.36
C PHE A 132 -11.41 1.73 10.25
N SER A 133 -10.83 0.88 9.41
CA SER A 133 -10.27 1.34 8.15
C SER A 133 -11.44 1.71 7.23
N SER A 134 -11.67 3.01 7.05
CA SER A 134 -12.56 3.51 6.02
C SER A 134 -11.76 3.79 4.74
N LEU A 135 -12.44 3.71 3.60
CA LEU A 135 -11.87 4.08 2.31
C LEU A 135 -12.61 5.31 1.83
N MET A 136 -11.84 6.34 1.47
CA MET A 136 -12.33 7.62 1.00
C MET A 136 -11.94 7.79 -0.47
N PHE A 137 -12.88 8.24 -1.30
CA PHE A 137 -12.61 8.65 -2.67
C PHE A 137 -12.78 10.16 -2.79
N ILE A 138 -11.68 10.86 -3.08
CA ILE A 138 -11.66 12.30 -3.36
C ILE A 138 -11.74 12.46 -4.87
N ASN A 139 -12.80 13.09 -5.34
CA ASN A 139 -13.13 13.24 -6.74
C ASN A 139 -13.11 14.72 -7.14
N VAL A 140 -12.27 15.07 -8.10
CA VAL A 140 -12.07 16.46 -8.55
C VAL A 140 -12.77 16.68 -9.88
N ILE A 141 -13.71 17.61 -9.93
CA ILE A 141 -14.48 17.96 -11.13
C ILE A 141 -13.95 19.28 -11.70
N LEU A 142 -13.39 19.25 -12.91
CA LEU A 142 -12.69 20.41 -13.50
C LEU A 142 -13.63 21.53 -13.94
N GLU A 143 -14.77 21.18 -14.54
CA GLU A 143 -15.71 22.18 -15.08
C GLU A 143 -16.26 23.11 -13.99
N ASP A 144 -16.61 22.54 -12.85
CA ASP A 144 -17.20 23.27 -11.73
C ASP A 144 -16.17 23.66 -10.65
N ASN A 145 -14.91 23.25 -10.78
CA ASN A 145 -13.86 23.41 -9.78
C ASN A 145 -14.30 22.99 -8.36
N LEU A 146 -14.99 21.85 -8.27
CA LEU A 146 -15.47 21.30 -7.01
C LEU A 146 -14.78 19.98 -6.66
N VAL A 147 -14.74 19.66 -5.37
CA VAL A 147 -14.25 18.39 -4.85
C VAL A 147 -15.41 17.65 -4.20
N ARG A 148 -15.74 16.46 -4.70
CA ARG A 148 -16.70 15.53 -4.07
C ARG A 148 -15.93 14.48 -3.28
N ILE A 149 -16.38 14.22 -2.06
CA ILE A 149 -15.72 13.26 -1.18
C ILE A 149 -16.71 12.17 -0.81
N PHE A 150 -16.44 10.97 -1.31
CA PHE A 150 -17.23 9.77 -1.07
C PHE A 150 -16.56 8.91 0.00
N PHE A 151 -17.36 8.29 0.84
CA PHE A 151 -16.92 7.26 1.77
C PHE A 151 -17.48 5.91 1.34
N MET A 152 -16.66 4.86 1.34
CA MET A 152 -17.11 3.50 1.04
C MET A 152 -17.75 2.90 2.28
N GLU A 153 -19.07 3.00 2.37
CA GLU A 153 -19.83 2.58 3.54
C GLU A 153 -20.58 1.27 3.28
N SER A 154 -20.77 0.50 4.35
CA SER A 154 -21.52 -0.76 4.29
C SER A 154 -23.01 -0.45 4.15
N ALA A 155 -23.60 -0.73 2.99
CA ALA A 155 -25.04 -0.72 2.80
C ALA A 155 -25.68 -2.00 3.38
N SER A 156 -24.93 -3.10 3.33
CA SER A 156 -25.25 -4.38 3.98
C SER A 156 -23.94 -5.11 4.32
N ARG A 157 -24.03 -6.25 5.02
CA ARG A 157 -22.83 -7.06 5.41
C ARG A 157 -21.90 -7.38 4.24
N GLU A 158 -22.40 -7.41 3.00
CA GLU A 158 -21.66 -7.84 1.82
C GLU A 158 -21.52 -6.75 0.73
N ARG A 159 -22.29 -5.66 0.83
CA ARG A 159 -22.31 -4.60 -0.18
C ARG A 159 -21.83 -3.27 0.39
N TYR A 160 -20.77 -2.76 -0.23
CA TYR A 160 -20.24 -1.43 0.04
C TYR A 160 -20.54 -0.53 -1.14
N LEU A 161 -21.12 0.62 -0.84
CA LEU A 161 -21.51 1.61 -1.82
C LEU A 161 -20.76 2.91 -1.52
N PRO A 162 -20.23 3.60 -2.54
CA PRO A 162 -19.69 4.94 -2.35
C PRO A 162 -20.84 5.89 -1.98
N ASN A 163 -20.73 6.54 -0.82
CA ASN A 163 -21.71 7.48 -0.30
C ASN A 163 -21.12 8.89 -0.33
N LEU A 164 -21.75 9.83 -1.04
CA LEU A 164 -21.31 11.22 -1.09
C LEU A 164 -21.58 11.87 0.27
N ARG A 165 -20.52 12.22 1.00
CA ARG A 165 -20.64 12.86 2.33
C ARG A 165 -20.37 14.35 2.29
N TYR A 166 -19.43 14.77 1.46
CA TYR A 166 -18.99 16.16 1.44
C TYR A 166 -18.78 16.67 0.02
N VAL A 167 -19.05 17.96 -0.17
CA VAL A 167 -18.76 18.70 -1.39
C VAL A 167 -18.08 20.00 -0.99
N ILE A 168 -16.91 20.27 -1.58
CA ILE A 168 -16.21 21.55 -1.46
C ILE A 168 -16.45 22.30 -2.76
N VAL A 169 -17.12 23.46 -2.68
CA VAL A 169 -17.49 24.27 -3.84
C VAL A 169 -16.77 25.63 -3.87
N PRO A 170 -16.60 26.26 -5.05
CA PRO A 170 -15.95 27.56 -5.17
C PRO A 170 -16.49 28.69 -4.26
N PRO A 171 -17.81 28.82 -4.00
CA PRO A 171 -18.33 29.84 -3.09
C PRO A 171 -17.74 29.77 -1.68
N ASP A 172 -17.56 28.56 -1.13
CA ASP A 172 -17.03 28.34 0.23
C ASP A 172 -15.58 28.79 0.38
N VAL A 173 -14.86 28.84 -0.75
CA VAL A 173 -13.43 29.19 -0.79
C VAL A 173 -13.19 30.62 -1.26
N SER A 174 -14.18 31.28 -1.88
CA SER A 174 -14.06 32.63 -2.44
C SER A 174 -13.59 33.67 -1.42
N GLN A 175 -13.98 33.55 -0.15
CA GLN A 175 -13.55 34.44 0.94
C GLN A 175 -12.02 34.45 1.17
N PHE A 176 -11.32 33.38 0.77
CA PHE A 176 -9.86 33.29 0.87
C PHE A 176 -9.14 33.85 -0.37
N PHE A 177 -9.89 34.29 -1.37
CA PHE A 177 -9.41 34.90 -2.60
C PHE A 177 -10.16 36.21 -2.88
N PRO A 178 -9.85 37.33 -2.19
CA PRO A 178 -10.54 38.60 -2.42
C PRO A 178 -10.57 39.02 -3.89
N SER A 179 -9.47 38.79 -4.62
CA SER A 179 -9.36 39.08 -6.06
C SER A 179 -10.16 38.14 -6.98
N ALA A 180 -10.72 37.04 -6.46
CA ALA A 180 -11.61 36.16 -7.23
C ALA A 180 -12.99 36.78 -7.48
N GLN A 181 -13.34 37.85 -6.74
CA GLN A 181 -14.57 38.60 -6.97
C GLN A 181 -14.49 39.55 -8.17
N GLU A 182 -13.28 39.77 -8.72
CA GLU A 182 -13.09 40.57 -9.92
C GLU A 182 -13.55 39.80 -11.17
N GLU A 183 -14.26 40.48 -12.08
CA GLU A 183 -14.72 39.88 -13.34
C GLU A 183 -13.56 39.24 -14.13
N GLY A 184 -13.76 37.98 -14.56
CA GLY A 184 -12.80 37.23 -15.36
C GLY A 184 -11.78 36.40 -14.57
N SER A 185 -11.76 36.49 -13.24
CA SER A 185 -10.95 35.58 -12.41
C SER A 185 -11.58 34.19 -12.33
N GLN A 186 -10.81 33.14 -12.64
CA GLN A 186 -11.26 31.74 -12.51
C GLN A 186 -10.41 31.00 -11.47
N LEU A 187 -11.07 30.39 -10.49
CA LEU A 187 -10.42 29.49 -9.54
C LEU A 187 -10.23 28.11 -10.18
N GLU A 188 -9.06 27.51 -10.02
CA GLU A 188 -8.75 26.18 -10.52
C GLU A 188 -8.16 25.31 -9.40
N ILE A 189 -8.64 24.07 -9.30
CA ILE A 189 -8.04 23.07 -8.41
C ILE A 189 -6.77 22.52 -9.09
N VAL A 190 -5.62 22.71 -8.45
CA VAL A 190 -4.33 22.23 -8.97
C VAL A 190 -3.97 20.85 -8.43
N LYS A 191 -4.17 20.64 -7.13
CA LYS A 191 -3.86 19.38 -6.46
C LYS A 191 -4.75 19.20 -5.23
N VAL A 192 -5.09 17.96 -4.93
CA VAL A 192 -5.69 17.58 -3.64
C VAL A 192 -4.77 16.59 -2.94
N ALA A 193 -4.75 16.65 -1.61
CA ALA A 193 -4.00 15.71 -0.80
C ALA A 193 -4.82 15.33 0.44
N PRO A 194 -4.87 14.03 0.78
CA PRO A 194 -5.46 13.62 2.04
C PRO A 194 -4.51 13.99 3.18
N TYR A 195 -5.07 14.27 4.33
CA TYR A 195 -4.34 14.36 5.59
C TYR A 195 -4.74 13.17 6.44
N THR A 196 -3.76 12.35 6.82
CA THR A 196 -3.95 11.24 7.75
C THR A 196 -3.11 11.56 8.98
N PRO A 197 -3.71 12.02 10.09
CA PRO A 197 -2.97 12.33 11.30
C PRO A 197 -2.36 11.05 11.85
N ASP A 198 -1.26 11.21 12.57
CA ASP A 198 -0.76 10.14 13.41
C ASP A 198 -1.88 9.71 14.39
N PRO A 199 -2.21 8.41 14.49
CA PRO A 199 -3.23 7.92 15.43
C PRO A 199 -3.01 8.39 16.88
N SER A 200 -1.76 8.64 17.28
CA SER A 200 -1.43 9.17 18.60
C SER A 200 -1.95 10.59 18.84
N MET A 201 -2.12 11.40 17.78
CA MET A 201 -2.61 12.78 17.85
C MET A 201 -4.13 12.88 17.98
N LEU A 202 -4.87 11.82 17.65
CA LEU A 202 -6.34 11.80 17.67
C LEU A 202 -6.93 12.07 19.07
N PHE A 203 -6.17 11.83 20.14
CA PHE A 203 -6.61 12.04 21.52
C PHE A 203 -6.40 13.47 22.03
N ILE A 204 -5.60 14.29 21.34
CA ILE A 204 -5.20 15.62 21.79
C ILE A 204 -6.09 16.70 21.15
N GLU A 205 -6.35 16.57 19.85
CA GLU A 205 -7.23 17.50 19.15
C GLU A 205 -8.69 17.07 19.35
N GLY A 206 -9.48 17.84 20.10
CA GLY A 206 -10.87 17.51 20.45
C GLY A 206 -11.86 17.33 19.28
N HIS A 207 -11.38 17.31 18.03
CA HIS A 207 -12.16 17.11 16.81
C HIS A 207 -11.39 16.22 15.80
N PRO A 208 -11.47 14.88 15.95
CA PRO A 208 -10.76 13.90 15.12
C PRO A 208 -11.48 13.63 13.79
N GLY A 209 -11.78 14.67 13.01
CA GLY A 209 -12.42 14.53 11.71
C GLY A 209 -11.41 14.31 10.58
N PRO A 210 -11.78 13.61 9.48
CA PRO A 210 -10.94 13.50 8.30
C PRO A 210 -10.57 14.87 7.74
N ARG A 211 -9.37 14.99 7.18
CA ARG A 211 -8.91 16.26 6.60
C ARG A 211 -8.42 16.07 5.17
N VAL A 212 -8.64 17.09 4.36
CA VAL A 212 -8.22 17.14 2.96
C VAL A 212 -7.67 18.53 2.70
N GLY A 213 -6.48 18.61 2.10
CA GLY A 213 -5.99 19.87 1.55
C GLY A 213 -6.31 19.99 0.08
N VAL A 214 -6.75 21.18 -0.32
CA VAL A 214 -7.02 21.53 -1.72
C VAL A 214 -6.16 22.74 -2.08
N LEU A 215 -5.25 22.53 -3.02
CA LEU A 215 -4.40 23.57 -3.57
C LEU A 215 -5.11 24.21 -4.76
N TYR A 216 -5.49 25.46 -4.58
CA TYR A 216 -6.15 26.26 -5.61
C TYR A 216 -5.16 27.22 -6.27
N ARG A 217 -5.46 27.55 -7.53
CA ARG A 217 -4.79 28.58 -8.31
C ARG A 217 -5.83 29.56 -8.83
N LEU A 218 -5.55 30.85 -8.65
CA LEU A 218 -6.34 31.91 -9.27
C LEU A 218 -5.75 32.22 -10.66
N LYS A 219 -6.53 31.97 -11.72
CA LYS A 219 -6.17 32.39 -13.09
C LYS A 219 -6.65 33.82 -13.31
N LYS A 220 -5.69 34.72 -13.50
CA LYS A 220 -5.93 36.12 -13.89
C LYS A 220 -4.93 36.50 -15.01
N PRO A 221 -5.39 37.13 -16.12
CA PRO A 221 -4.55 37.32 -17.30
C PRO A 221 -3.28 38.14 -17.07
N ASP A 222 -3.35 39.15 -16.18
CA ASP A 222 -2.29 40.16 -16.01
C ASP A 222 -1.71 40.24 -14.58
N ALA A 223 -1.98 39.24 -13.73
CA ALA A 223 -1.54 39.25 -12.33
C ALA A 223 -0.55 38.13 -12.03
N PRO A 224 0.32 38.32 -11.01
CA PRO A 224 1.15 37.23 -10.52
C PRO A 224 0.28 36.04 -10.12
N MET A 225 0.77 34.84 -10.41
CA MET A 225 0.04 33.61 -10.15
C MET A 225 -0.12 33.42 -8.64
N LEU A 226 -1.33 33.66 -8.12
CA LEU A 226 -1.67 33.43 -6.72
C LEU A 226 -2.14 31.99 -6.54
N MET A 227 -1.49 31.27 -5.64
CA MET A 227 -1.92 29.94 -5.21
C MET A 227 -2.19 29.94 -3.71
N LYS A 228 -3.23 29.21 -3.29
CA LYS A 228 -3.54 29.03 -1.87
C LYS A 228 -3.86 27.57 -1.59
N LEU A 229 -3.26 27.03 -0.56
CA LEU A 229 -3.61 25.71 -0.02
C LEU A 229 -4.60 25.91 1.12
N LEU A 230 -5.80 25.38 0.97
CA LEU A 230 -6.81 25.36 2.02
C LEU A 230 -6.89 23.95 2.61
N ILE A 231 -6.73 23.83 3.93
CA ILE A 231 -6.87 22.56 4.64
C ILE A 231 -8.26 22.52 5.26
N PHE A 232 -9.07 21.55 4.81
CA PHE A 232 -10.42 21.32 5.29
C PHE A 232 -10.42 20.21 6.34
N ARG A 233 -11.16 20.44 7.43
CA ARG A 233 -11.69 19.39 8.30
C ARG A 233 -13.08 19.03 7.82
N LEU A 234 -13.32 17.75 7.58
CA LEU A 234 -14.61 17.23 7.16
C LEU A 234 -15.41 16.90 8.43
N ASP A 235 -16.34 17.79 8.76
CA ASP A 235 -17.15 17.73 9.97
C ASP A 235 -18.54 17.20 9.64
N SER A 236 -19.00 16.16 10.34
CA SER A 236 -20.31 15.55 10.04
C SER A 236 -21.50 16.49 10.31
N LYS A 237 -21.34 17.52 11.14
CA LYS A 237 -22.41 18.50 11.46
C LYS A 237 -22.31 19.74 10.58
N PHE A 238 -21.10 20.24 10.36
CA PHE A 238 -20.88 21.53 9.68
C PHE A 238 -20.42 21.40 8.23
N GLY A 239 -20.17 20.18 7.73
CA GLY A 239 -19.58 19.94 6.42
C GLY A 239 -18.07 20.26 6.39
N PRO A 240 -17.50 20.58 5.22
CA PRO A 240 -16.10 20.98 5.11
C PRO A 240 -15.84 22.34 5.77
N VAL A 241 -14.99 22.36 6.79
CA VAL A 241 -14.58 23.59 7.49
C VAL A 241 -13.10 23.85 7.21
N VAL A 242 -12.77 25.05 6.70
CA VAL A 242 -11.36 25.45 6.52
C VAL A 242 -10.73 25.70 7.89
N ILE A 243 -9.70 24.93 8.22
CA ILE A 243 -8.96 25.04 9.48
C ILE A 243 -7.59 25.71 9.33
N GLU A 244 -7.07 25.77 8.11
CA GLU A 244 -5.81 26.44 7.79
C GLU A 244 -5.81 26.91 6.34
N ALA A 245 -5.15 28.04 6.08
CA ALA A 245 -4.95 28.56 4.74
C ALA A 245 -3.49 29.02 4.57
N LEU A 246 -2.79 28.47 3.57
CA LEU A 246 -1.40 28.79 3.27
C LEU A 246 -1.29 29.49 1.91
N ASP A 247 -0.61 30.64 1.87
CA ASP A 247 -0.26 31.37 0.66
C ASP A 247 0.97 30.74 0.01
N ILE A 248 0.77 30.16 -1.18
CA ILE A 248 1.80 29.39 -1.87
C ILE A 248 2.43 30.26 -2.96
N GLN A 249 3.68 30.65 -2.75
CA GLN A 249 4.47 31.33 -3.76
C GLN A 249 4.85 30.36 -4.88
N CYS A 250 4.50 30.69 -6.12
CA CYS A 250 4.80 29.87 -7.29
C CYS A 250 5.45 30.71 -8.38
N ASN A 251 6.53 30.20 -8.97
CA ASN A 251 7.12 30.75 -10.18
C ASN A 251 6.31 30.30 -11.41
N PRO A 252 6.14 31.12 -12.45
CA PRO A 252 5.46 30.73 -13.70
C PRO A 252 6.02 29.47 -14.38
N HIS A 253 7.30 29.14 -14.14
CA HIS A 253 7.97 27.95 -14.68
C HIS A 253 7.84 26.70 -13.81
N GLN A 254 7.19 26.80 -12.65
CA GLN A 254 6.96 25.69 -11.75
C GLN A 254 5.58 25.06 -12.01
N ARG A 255 5.56 23.73 -12.02
CA ARG A 255 4.33 22.95 -12.06
C ARG A 255 4.26 22.06 -10.84
N VAL A 256 3.15 22.11 -10.12
CA VAL A 256 2.89 21.19 -9.00
C VAL A 256 2.79 19.76 -9.55
N VAL A 257 3.62 18.88 -8.98
CA VAL A 257 3.63 17.44 -9.27
C VAL A 257 2.77 16.71 -8.24
N SER A 258 3.08 16.93 -6.96
CA SER A 258 2.46 16.23 -5.83
C SER A 258 2.40 17.14 -4.61
N LEU A 259 1.43 16.85 -3.74
CA LEU A 259 1.18 17.54 -2.48
C LEU A 259 0.99 16.47 -1.40
N ALA A 260 1.59 16.68 -0.24
CA ALA A 260 1.32 15.93 0.98
C ALA A 260 1.22 16.90 2.16
N ILE A 261 0.52 16.50 3.23
CA ILE A 261 0.31 17.34 4.41
C ILE A 261 0.67 16.52 5.65
N SER A 262 1.57 17.04 6.46
CA SER A 262 2.02 16.41 7.71
C SER A 262 0.96 16.54 8.79
N ASP A 263 1.08 15.73 9.85
CA ASP A 263 0.24 15.81 11.05
C ASP A 263 0.26 17.21 11.71
N GLN A 264 1.39 17.90 11.62
CA GLN A 264 1.62 19.28 12.09
C GLN A 264 1.07 20.35 11.13
N ARG A 265 0.29 19.96 10.12
CA ARG A 265 -0.31 20.85 9.10
C ARG A 265 0.74 21.53 8.20
N GLU A 266 1.94 20.96 8.14
CA GLU A 266 2.98 21.41 7.22
C GLU A 266 2.68 20.82 5.84
N ALA A 267 2.71 21.66 4.81
CA ALA A 267 2.45 21.23 3.44
C ALA A 267 3.76 21.01 2.69
N VAL A 268 3.93 19.83 2.11
CA VAL A 268 5.09 19.49 1.31
C VAL A 268 4.67 19.42 -0.15
N ILE A 269 5.19 20.32 -0.97
CA ILE A 269 4.89 20.41 -2.40
C ILE A 269 6.11 20.03 -3.22
N ALA A 270 5.95 19.03 -4.08
CA ALA A 270 6.92 18.73 -5.13
C ALA A 270 6.55 19.51 -6.40
N TRP A 271 7.55 20.21 -6.93
CA TRP A 271 7.47 21.03 -8.13
C TRP A 271 8.34 20.43 -9.22
N ASN A 272 7.87 20.52 -10.45
CA ASN A 272 8.67 20.32 -11.64
C ASN A 272 8.98 21.70 -12.23
N PHE A 273 10.25 22.07 -12.27
CA PHE A 273 10.71 23.33 -12.84
C PHE A 273 11.12 23.09 -14.29
N ARG A 274 10.50 23.81 -15.23
CA ARG A 274 10.84 23.74 -16.66
C ARG A 274 11.26 25.10 -17.18
N ASN A 275 12.53 25.21 -17.54
CA ASN A 275 13.05 26.32 -18.34
C ASN A 275 13.67 25.77 -19.64
N LEU A 276 13.91 26.63 -20.63
CA LEU A 276 14.48 26.29 -21.93
C LEU A 276 15.80 25.52 -21.85
N LYS A 277 16.55 25.65 -20.74
CA LYS A 277 17.88 25.05 -20.56
C LYS A 277 17.93 23.90 -19.58
N SER A 278 16.93 23.74 -18.72
CA SER A 278 16.96 22.74 -17.65
C SER A 278 15.56 22.35 -17.20
N GLU A 279 15.42 21.07 -16.86
CA GLU A 279 14.27 20.54 -16.16
C GLU A 279 14.75 19.79 -14.93
N PHE A 280 14.24 20.17 -13.76
CA PHE A 280 14.59 19.56 -12.49
C PHE A 280 13.42 19.65 -11.52
N ASP A 281 13.39 18.74 -10.55
CA ASP A 281 12.36 18.74 -9.52
C ASP A 281 12.86 19.44 -8.26
N ILE A 282 11.94 20.07 -7.54
CA ILE A 282 12.20 20.84 -6.32
C ILE A 282 11.15 20.46 -5.29
N VAL A 283 11.51 20.40 -4.02
CA VAL A 283 10.56 20.21 -2.92
C VAL A 283 10.56 21.45 -2.04
N THR A 284 9.37 21.96 -1.70
CA THR A 284 9.20 23.11 -0.80
C THR A 284 8.23 22.75 0.32
N ILE A 285 8.61 23.13 1.53
CA ILE A 285 7.83 22.91 2.75
C ILE A 285 7.22 24.25 3.15
N TYR A 286 5.91 24.26 3.37
CA TYR A 286 5.15 25.44 3.78
C TYR A 286 4.52 25.20 5.15
N THR A 287 4.66 26.19 6.03
CA THR A 287 4.11 26.14 7.39
C THR A 287 3.35 27.42 7.69
N ALA A 288 2.29 27.31 8.49
CA ALA A 288 1.64 28.48 9.07
C ALA A 288 2.46 28.94 10.29
N GLU A 289 2.87 30.20 10.29
CA GLU A 289 3.51 30.83 11.43
C GLU A 289 2.62 31.97 11.93
N GLU A 290 2.28 31.95 13.21
CA GLU A 290 1.52 33.01 13.85
C GLU A 290 2.51 34.04 14.41
N ASP A 291 2.42 35.27 13.89
CA ASP A 291 3.19 36.39 14.44
C ASP A 291 2.68 36.67 15.86
N LYS A 292 3.56 36.47 16.85
CA LYS A 292 3.21 36.61 18.27
C LYS A 292 2.73 38.01 18.64
N ILE A 293 3.04 39.03 17.84
CA ILE A 293 2.71 40.42 18.13
C ILE A 293 1.38 40.79 17.46
N SER A 294 1.26 40.56 16.15
CA SER A 294 0.05 40.95 15.41
C SER A 294 -1.07 39.90 15.48
N LEU A 295 -0.75 38.68 15.91
CA LEU A 295 -1.60 37.48 15.81
C LEU A 295 -1.99 37.16 14.35
N GLU A 296 -1.33 37.80 13.37
CA GLU A 296 -1.51 37.48 11.97
C GLU A 296 -0.84 36.16 11.66
N ARG A 297 -1.57 35.27 10.99
CA ARG A 297 -1.00 34.06 10.43
C ARG A 297 -0.38 34.37 9.08
N ARG A 298 0.90 34.04 8.94
CA ARG A 298 1.65 34.16 7.69
C ARG A 298 2.12 32.79 7.25
N THR A 299 2.25 32.63 5.94
CA THR A 299 2.85 31.41 5.40
C THR A 299 4.35 31.59 5.31
N ARG A 300 5.06 30.70 5.99
CA ARG A 300 6.51 30.59 5.86
C ARG A 300 6.82 29.44 4.90
N SER A 301 7.67 29.70 3.91
CA SER A 301 8.23 28.67 3.05
C SER A 301 9.69 28.43 3.44
N GLU A 302 10.08 27.17 3.57
CA GLU A 302 11.50 26.82 3.68
C GLU A 302 12.19 26.92 2.32
N SER A 303 13.52 27.09 2.33
CA SER A 303 14.31 27.18 1.10
C SER A 303 14.05 25.97 0.20
N PRO A 304 13.87 26.16 -1.12
CA PRO A 304 13.56 25.05 -2.01
C PRO A 304 14.69 24.01 -2.01
N ILE A 305 14.32 22.77 -1.74
CA ILE A 305 15.25 21.65 -1.67
C ILE A 305 15.36 21.07 -3.07
N ILE A 306 16.56 21.11 -3.63
CA ILE A 306 16.86 20.48 -4.92
C ILE A 306 17.45 19.11 -4.60
N PRO A 307 16.75 17.99 -4.84
CA PRO A 307 17.35 16.67 -4.74
C PRO A 307 18.57 16.65 -5.66
N SER A 308 19.74 16.31 -5.12
CA SER A 308 20.95 16.19 -5.93
C SER A 308 20.81 14.97 -6.85
N PHE A 309 20.26 15.20 -8.06
CA PHE A 309 20.19 14.19 -9.11
C PHE A 309 21.58 14.01 -9.71
N THR A 310 22.46 13.29 -9.02
CA THR A 310 23.87 13.12 -9.42
C THR A 310 24.08 12.32 -10.70
N HIS A 311 23.03 11.93 -11.43
CA HIS A 311 23.18 11.19 -12.68
C HIS A 311 22.43 11.84 -13.86
N PRO A 312 23.14 12.48 -14.81
CA PRO A 312 22.54 13.07 -16.02
C PRO A 312 21.94 12.04 -16.99
N SER A 313 22.13 10.74 -16.73
CA SER A 313 21.69 9.64 -17.60
C SER A 313 20.33 9.04 -17.23
N ARG A 314 19.71 9.44 -16.11
CA ARG A 314 18.36 8.97 -15.76
C ARG A 314 17.48 10.13 -15.30
N PRO A 315 16.47 10.55 -16.08
CA PRO A 315 15.48 11.52 -15.62
C PRO A 315 14.43 10.77 -14.77
N ASP A 316 14.84 10.13 -13.67
CA ASP A 316 13.89 9.65 -12.68
C ASP A 316 13.25 10.90 -12.05
N ARG A 317 12.01 11.19 -12.44
CA ARG A 317 11.26 12.36 -11.97
C ARG A 317 10.45 12.00 -10.75
N ILE A 318 10.35 12.95 -9.82
CA ILE A 318 9.41 12.85 -8.71
C ILE A 318 8.01 12.72 -9.32
N GLY A 319 7.28 11.69 -8.91
CA GLY A 319 5.89 11.44 -9.28
C GLY A 319 4.93 11.57 -8.10
N GLY A 320 5.43 11.42 -6.87
CA GLY A 320 4.63 11.45 -5.67
C GLY A 320 5.42 11.83 -4.43
N VAL A 321 4.71 12.39 -3.45
CA VAL A 321 5.20 12.74 -2.11
C VAL A 321 4.31 12.06 -1.10
N VAL A 322 4.91 11.34 -0.15
CA VAL A 322 4.19 10.71 0.97
C VAL A 322 4.92 11.08 2.26
N ILE A 323 4.18 11.41 3.31
CA ILE A 323 4.74 11.72 4.62
C ILE A 323 4.47 10.54 5.55
N LYS A 324 5.51 10.03 6.21
CA LYS A 324 5.40 8.98 7.23
C LYS A 324 6.06 9.48 8.51
N GLY A 325 5.25 9.78 9.53
CA GLY A 325 5.72 10.49 10.71
C GLY A 325 6.33 11.83 10.30
N ARG A 326 7.62 12.03 10.59
CA ARG A 326 8.36 13.26 10.24
C ARG A 326 9.19 13.15 8.96
N THR A 327 9.18 11.99 8.32
CA THR A 327 10.00 11.73 7.14
C THR A 327 9.17 11.92 5.88
N VAL A 328 9.69 12.70 4.94
CA VAL A 328 9.11 12.85 3.60
C VAL A 328 9.73 11.80 2.68
N HIS A 329 8.89 11.01 2.03
CA HIS A 329 9.27 10.04 1.02
C HIS A 329 8.90 10.58 -0.37
N LEU A 330 9.88 10.60 -1.27
CA LEU A 330 9.70 11.02 -2.66
C LEU A 330 9.76 9.78 -3.55
N HIS A 331 8.71 9.59 -4.35
CA HIS A 331 8.54 8.45 -5.24
C HIS A 331 8.79 8.87 -6.68
N THR A 332 9.20 7.93 -7.54
CA THR A 332 9.27 8.21 -8.97
C THR A 332 7.91 8.08 -9.64
N THR A 333 7.80 8.67 -10.83
CA THR A 333 6.63 8.45 -11.71
C THR A 333 6.48 7.01 -12.18
N ALA A 334 7.56 6.22 -12.23
CA ALA A 334 7.54 4.87 -12.77
C ALA A 334 7.00 3.84 -11.77
N TYR A 335 7.29 3.98 -10.48
CA TYR A 335 6.83 3.05 -9.45
C TYR A 335 6.82 3.71 -8.06
N PRO A 336 5.86 3.36 -7.19
CA PRO A 336 5.63 4.08 -5.94
C PRO A 336 6.52 3.57 -4.80
N VAL A 337 7.80 3.28 -5.09
CA VAL A 337 8.83 2.98 -4.06
C VAL A 337 9.61 4.26 -3.77
N PRO A 338 9.81 4.64 -2.50
CA PRO A 338 10.60 5.83 -2.17
C PRO A 338 12.02 5.72 -2.71
N GLN A 339 12.43 6.68 -3.53
CA GLN A 339 13.81 6.79 -4.01
C GLN A 339 14.61 7.85 -3.24
N TRP A 340 13.92 8.81 -2.64
CA TRP A 340 14.55 9.82 -1.80
C TRP A 340 13.79 10.03 -0.51
N THR A 341 14.51 10.38 0.54
CA THR A 341 13.96 10.71 1.84
C THR A 341 14.48 12.04 2.36
N LEU A 342 13.58 12.78 3.02
CA LEU A 342 13.94 13.93 3.84
C LEU A 342 13.61 13.55 5.29
N PRO A 343 14.62 13.31 6.15
CA PRO A 343 14.42 12.74 7.49
C PRO A 343 13.49 13.56 8.39
N SER A 344 13.51 14.89 8.22
CA SER A 344 12.75 15.83 9.05
C SER A 344 12.16 16.96 8.22
N ILE A 345 10.86 17.19 8.35
CA ILE A 345 10.16 18.33 7.72
C ILE A 345 10.66 19.67 8.28
N SER A 346 11.03 19.74 9.56
CA SER A 346 11.39 21.00 10.23
C SER A 346 12.84 21.48 10.00
N ARG A 347 13.61 20.79 9.14
CA ARG A 347 15.01 21.11 8.85
C ARG A 347 15.31 20.89 7.37
N ALA A 348 14.84 21.77 6.48
CA ALA A 348 15.20 21.73 5.05
C ALA A 348 16.71 21.76 4.76
N SER A 349 17.56 22.11 5.75
CA SER A 349 19.01 22.01 5.63
C SER A 349 19.53 20.56 5.63
N ASP A 350 18.73 19.60 6.11
CA ASP A 350 19.10 18.20 6.10
C ASP A 350 19.20 17.72 4.65
N GLN A 351 20.29 17.02 4.34
CA GLN A 351 20.56 16.57 2.98
C GLN A 351 19.48 15.56 2.55
N VAL A 352 18.94 15.74 1.34
CA VAL A 352 18.08 14.74 0.71
C VAL A 352 18.88 13.45 0.57
N GLU A 353 18.44 12.40 1.24
CA GLU A 353 19.08 11.09 1.17
C GLU A 353 18.50 10.33 -0.02
N ARG A 354 19.38 9.89 -0.94
CA ARG A 354 18.98 8.98 -2.01
C ARG A 354 19.05 7.55 -1.51
N ARG A 355 17.97 6.80 -1.67
CA ARG A 355 17.91 5.37 -1.39
C ARG A 355 18.48 4.58 -2.56
N ASP A 356 19.45 3.73 -2.27
CA ASP A 356 19.93 2.76 -3.25
C ASP A 356 18.98 1.56 -3.31
N THR A 357 18.06 1.60 -4.27
CA THR A 357 17.08 0.54 -4.56
C THR A 357 17.64 -0.59 -5.43
N HIS A 358 18.95 -0.57 -5.69
CA HIS A 358 19.65 -1.63 -6.39
C HIS A 358 19.65 -2.94 -5.58
N LEU A 359 19.30 -4.04 -6.25
CA LEU A 359 19.27 -5.37 -5.65
C LEU A 359 20.51 -6.17 -6.09
N PRO A 360 21.47 -6.45 -5.18
CA PRO A 360 22.68 -7.18 -5.52
C PRO A 360 22.37 -8.62 -5.95
N TYR A 361 23.11 -9.13 -6.94
CA TYR A 361 23.01 -10.52 -7.37
C TYR A 361 23.88 -11.42 -6.48
N GLY A 362 23.43 -12.65 -6.21
CA GLY A 362 24.27 -13.69 -5.60
C GLY A 362 24.72 -13.42 -4.17
N VAL A 363 24.09 -12.46 -3.48
CA VAL A 363 24.33 -12.20 -2.06
C VAL A 363 23.12 -12.69 -1.27
N GLU A 364 23.37 -13.59 -0.31
CA GLU A 364 22.35 -14.12 0.61
C GLU A 364 21.82 -13.00 1.53
N ASP A 365 22.72 -12.17 2.05
CA ASP A 365 22.40 -11.06 2.93
C ASP A 365 23.23 -9.78 2.69
N PHE A 366 22.62 -8.61 2.83
CA PHE A 366 23.36 -7.35 2.70
C PHE A 366 22.86 -6.27 3.64
N ILE A 367 23.75 -5.39 4.09
CA ILE A 367 23.42 -4.31 5.03
C ILE A 367 23.08 -3.04 4.24
N ARG A 368 21.85 -2.55 4.40
CA ARG A 368 21.37 -1.31 3.78
C ARG A 368 20.35 -0.60 4.66
N PRO A 369 20.06 0.69 4.40
CA PRO A 369 18.86 1.32 4.94
C PRO A 369 17.59 0.64 4.45
N LEU A 370 16.43 1.09 4.91
CA LEU A 370 15.13 0.68 4.39
C LEU A 370 15.05 0.97 2.88
N ILE A 371 14.86 -0.06 2.06
CA ILE A 371 14.93 0.04 0.59
C ILE A 371 13.56 0.01 -0.08
N GLY A 372 12.54 -0.52 0.60
CA GLY A 372 11.21 -0.74 0.03
C GLY A 372 10.07 -0.03 0.77
N ILE A 373 8.85 -0.54 0.51
CA ILE A 373 7.64 -0.21 1.24
C ILE A 373 7.48 -1.24 2.35
N PRO A 374 7.59 -0.87 3.64
CA PRO A 374 7.32 -1.79 4.74
C PRO A 374 5.86 -2.27 4.69
N ILE A 375 5.65 -3.58 4.70
CA ILE A 375 4.31 -4.19 4.62
C ILE A 375 3.92 -4.94 5.90
N ALA A 376 4.86 -5.59 6.59
CA ALA A 376 4.61 -6.29 7.85
C ALA A 376 5.85 -6.26 8.74
N HIS A 377 5.68 -6.48 10.05
CA HIS A 377 6.81 -6.64 10.97
C HIS A 377 6.45 -7.58 12.11
N HIS A 378 7.48 -8.16 12.72
CA HIS A 378 7.37 -8.95 13.93
C HIS A 378 8.54 -8.64 14.87
N HIS A 379 8.19 -8.38 16.13
CA HIS A 379 9.15 -8.28 17.22
C HIS A 379 9.26 -9.63 17.94
N HIS A 380 10.48 -10.17 18.00
CA HIS A 380 10.83 -11.42 18.66
C HIS A 380 11.54 -11.10 19.98
N HIS A 381 11.14 -11.76 21.07
CA HIS A 381 11.73 -11.59 22.38
C HIS A 381 12.61 -12.79 22.75
N MET A 382 13.62 -12.55 23.58
CA MET A 382 14.43 -13.61 24.21
C MET A 382 15.08 -14.59 23.22
N VAL A 383 15.57 -14.07 22.09
CA VAL A 383 16.33 -14.88 21.13
C VAL A 383 17.74 -15.09 21.69
N GLU A 384 18.07 -16.33 22.04
CA GLU A 384 19.35 -16.73 22.65
C GLU A 384 20.40 -17.15 21.61
N GLU A 385 19.96 -17.68 20.48
CA GLU A 385 20.79 -18.34 19.46
C GLU A 385 21.41 -17.38 18.43
N LEU A 386 21.68 -16.12 18.78
CA LEU A 386 22.25 -15.16 17.82
C LEU A 386 23.76 -15.33 17.68
N PRO A 387 24.34 -15.17 16.47
CA PRO A 387 25.70 -15.61 16.17
C PRO A 387 26.78 -14.69 16.78
N ASN A 388 26.37 -13.56 17.37
CA ASN A 388 27.25 -12.49 17.86
C ASN A 388 26.98 -12.09 19.32
N ARG A 389 26.17 -12.86 20.06
CA ARG A 389 25.90 -12.60 21.47
C ARG A 389 26.11 -13.90 22.21
N ASP A 390 27.06 -13.93 23.16
CA ASP A 390 27.49 -15.09 23.96
C ASP A 390 26.34 -15.74 24.78
N GLY A 391 25.30 -16.25 24.11
CA GLY A 391 24.06 -16.78 24.68
C GLY A 391 23.15 -15.74 25.35
N THR A 392 23.48 -14.44 25.36
CA THR A 392 22.63 -13.45 26.05
C THR A 392 21.31 -13.23 25.29
N PRO A 393 20.14 -13.47 25.93
CA PRO A 393 18.85 -13.31 25.29
C PRO A 393 18.67 -11.87 24.82
N SER A 394 18.25 -11.69 23.57
CA SER A 394 18.00 -10.35 23.04
C SER A 394 16.77 -10.30 22.14
N CYS A 395 16.27 -9.10 21.90
CA CYS A 395 15.14 -8.92 21.00
C CYS A 395 15.62 -8.77 19.56
N VAL A 396 14.85 -9.33 18.62
CA VAL A 396 15.09 -9.22 17.18
C VAL A 396 13.85 -8.65 16.53
N ASN A 397 14.02 -7.63 15.71
CA ASN A 397 12.96 -7.10 14.86
C ASN A 397 13.13 -7.68 13.46
N THR A 398 12.05 -8.19 12.89
CA THR A 398 11.98 -8.56 11.47
C THR A 398 10.90 -7.73 10.79
N ALA A 399 11.14 -7.29 9.57
CA ALA A 399 10.19 -6.55 8.77
C ALA A 399 10.19 -7.06 7.33
N LEU A 400 9.02 -7.10 6.69
CA LEU A 400 8.89 -7.35 5.26
C LEU A 400 8.81 -6.02 4.51
N GLU A 401 9.55 -5.94 3.42
CA GLU A 401 9.57 -4.80 2.52
C GLU A 401 9.22 -5.24 1.11
N LEU A 402 8.28 -4.56 0.47
CA LEU A 402 8.04 -4.68 -0.95
C LEU A 402 9.01 -3.77 -1.71
N VAL A 403 9.86 -4.37 -2.52
CA VAL A 403 10.87 -3.66 -3.33
C VAL A 403 10.60 -3.91 -4.80
N VAL A 404 10.54 -2.83 -5.59
CA VAL A 404 10.53 -2.90 -7.05
C VAL A 404 11.85 -2.33 -7.54
N SER A 405 12.66 -3.18 -8.18
CA SER A 405 13.97 -2.77 -8.68
C SER A 405 14.01 -2.88 -10.20
N ARG A 406 14.39 -1.77 -10.83
CA ARG A 406 14.74 -1.72 -12.24
C ARG A 406 16.25 -1.62 -12.32
N HIS A 407 16.90 -2.73 -12.65
CA HIS A 407 18.31 -2.68 -13.00
C HIS A 407 18.48 -1.78 -14.24
N PHE A 408 19.45 -0.88 -14.28
CA PHE A 408 20.03 -0.56 -15.58
C PHE A 408 21.50 -0.92 -15.48
N SER A 409 21.97 -1.70 -16.44
CA SER A 409 23.38 -1.84 -16.69
C SER A 409 23.90 -0.48 -17.16
N ASN A 410 24.39 0.35 -16.23
CA ASN A 410 25.36 1.34 -16.65
C ASN A 410 26.62 0.55 -17.01
N ALA A 411 26.87 0.37 -18.30
CA ALA A 411 28.06 -0.33 -18.82
C ALA A 411 29.39 0.25 -18.30
N ASN A 412 29.36 1.42 -17.65
CA ASN A 412 30.53 2.14 -17.17
C ASN A 412 30.69 2.19 -15.64
N THR A 413 29.75 1.66 -14.85
CA THR A 413 30.00 1.47 -13.42
C THR A 413 30.72 0.14 -13.26
N THR A 414 32.05 0.20 -13.22
CA THR A 414 32.98 -0.87 -12.83
C THR A 414 32.78 -1.23 -11.35
N THR A 415 31.56 -1.61 -10.96
CA THR A 415 31.39 -2.27 -9.68
C THR A 415 31.92 -3.70 -9.87
N ASN A 416 32.74 -4.16 -8.92
CA ASN A 416 33.41 -5.48 -8.97
C ASN A 416 32.43 -6.68 -8.92
N TRP A 417 31.14 -6.47 -9.15
CA TRP A 417 30.14 -7.54 -9.18
C TRP A 417 30.17 -8.18 -10.55
N SER A 418 30.56 -9.45 -10.60
CA SER A 418 30.61 -10.27 -11.81
C SER A 418 29.24 -10.58 -12.41
N LEU A 419 28.15 -10.27 -11.70
CA LEU A 419 26.79 -10.71 -12.03
C LEU A 419 25.78 -9.54 -12.12
N PRO A 420 24.85 -9.59 -13.08
CA PRO A 420 23.89 -8.51 -13.30
C PRO A 420 22.90 -8.42 -12.13
N PRO A 421 22.64 -7.22 -11.59
CA PRO A 421 21.68 -6.97 -10.52
C PRO A 421 20.28 -7.50 -10.81
N ARG A 422 19.55 -7.83 -9.74
CA ARG A 422 18.18 -8.35 -9.87
C ARG A 422 17.23 -7.24 -10.33
N SER A 423 16.34 -7.58 -11.25
CA SER A 423 15.21 -6.74 -11.65
C SER A 423 13.89 -7.47 -11.41
N GLY A 424 12.82 -6.71 -11.12
CA GLY A 424 11.49 -7.25 -10.80
C GLY A 424 10.94 -6.68 -9.49
N ALA A 425 9.89 -7.32 -8.97
CA ALA A 425 9.36 -7.02 -7.64
C ALA A 425 9.62 -8.19 -6.68
N TYR A 426 10.11 -7.86 -5.49
CA TYR A 426 10.55 -8.81 -4.48
C TYR A 426 9.98 -8.42 -3.11
N ILE A 427 9.74 -9.42 -2.29
CA ILE A 427 9.57 -9.27 -0.85
C ILE A 427 10.91 -9.53 -0.22
N MET A 428 11.38 -8.56 0.55
CA MET A 428 12.63 -8.62 1.28
C MET A 428 12.35 -8.68 2.77
N LYS A 429 13.16 -9.45 3.49
CA LYS A 429 13.14 -9.50 4.94
C LYS A 429 14.28 -8.67 5.48
N ALA A 430 13.95 -7.62 6.22
CA ALA A 430 14.88 -6.80 6.95
C ALA A 430 14.96 -7.27 8.41
N VAL A 431 16.17 -7.51 8.90
CA VAL A 431 16.45 -7.87 10.28
C VAL A 431 17.14 -6.71 10.98
N HIS A 432 16.63 -6.37 12.16
CA HIS A 432 17.13 -5.29 13.01
C HIS A 432 17.35 -5.81 14.43
N TYR A 433 18.55 -5.59 14.96
CA TYR A 433 18.93 -5.98 16.32
C TYR A 433 18.92 -4.74 17.24
N PRO A 434 17.78 -4.40 17.87
CA PRO A 434 17.72 -3.23 18.74
C PRO A 434 18.59 -3.41 20.00
N SER A 435 19.08 -2.30 20.55
CA SER A 435 19.86 -2.31 21.80
C SER A 435 19.02 -2.63 23.05
N HIS A 436 17.71 -2.43 22.96
CA HIS A 436 16.74 -2.71 24.02
C HIS A 436 15.46 -3.28 23.40
N CYS A 437 14.62 -3.90 24.23
CA CYS A 437 13.33 -4.42 23.81
C CYS A 437 12.43 -3.27 23.31
N LYS A 438 12.30 -3.15 21.99
CA LYS A 438 11.50 -2.13 21.33
C LYS A 438 10.95 -2.65 20.00
N PRO A 439 9.63 -2.51 19.74
CA PRO A 439 9.04 -2.89 18.47
C PRO A 439 9.63 -2.12 17.29
N PHE A 440 9.65 -2.77 16.13
CA PHE A 440 10.01 -2.14 14.86
C PHE A 440 9.00 -1.04 14.52
N SER A 441 9.51 0.14 14.13
CA SER A 441 8.66 1.25 13.72
C SER A 441 8.65 1.33 12.20
N MET A 442 7.48 1.08 11.59
CA MET A 442 7.24 1.12 10.14
C MET A 442 7.30 2.52 9.53
N THR A 443 7.28 3.55 10.38
CA THR A 443 7.31 4.97 10.00
C THR A 443 8.70 5.59 10.11
N LYS A 444 9.68 4.87 10.67
CA LYS A 444 11.05 5.36 10.80
C LYS A 444 11.93 4.80 9.69
N ASP A 445 12.84 5.64 9.21
CA ASP A 445 13.93 5.17 8.37
C ASP A 445 14.99 4.50 9.26
N HIS A 446 15.31 3.25 8.99
CA HIS A 446 16.36 2.51 9.70
C HIS A 446 17.54 2.36 8.76
N HIS A 447 18.72 2.80 9.20
CA HIS A 447 19.89 2.89 8.31
C HIS A 447 20.76 1.61 8.26
N HIS A 448 20.60 0.71 9.24
CA HIS A 448 21.45 -0.47 9.41
C HIS A 448 20.58 -1.71 9.54
N LEU A 449 19.99 -2.14 8.42
CA LEU A 449 19.18 -3.35 8.34
C LEU A 449 19.92 -4.41 7.55
N ARG A 450 19.92 -5.66 8.06
CA ARG A 450 20.40 -6.82 7.31
C ARG A 450 19.23 -7.32 6.46
N HIS A 451 19.38 -7.28 5.15
CA HIS A 451 18.34 -7.65 4.20
C HIS A 451 18.61 -9.01 3.60
N THR A 452 17.60 -9.85 3.52
CA THR A 452 17.60 -11.09 2.73
C THR A 452 16.39 -11.12 1.81
N TYR A 453 16.49 -11.88 0.72
CA TYR A 453 15.36 -12.04 -0.18
C TYR A 453 14.41 -13.09 0.38
N ALA A 454 13.14 -12.73 0.56
CA ALA A 454 12.13 -13.67 1.06
C ALA A 454 11.36 -14.30 -0.11
N ALA A 455 10.84 -13.46 -1.02
CA ALA A 455 10.03 -13.96 -2.13
C ALA A 455 10.19 -13.10 -3.39
N ARG A 456 9.95 -13.71 -4.56
CA ARG A 456 9.80 -13.02 -5.85
C ARG A 456 8.33 -12.97 -6.22
N LEU A 457 7.85 -11.80 -6.63
CA LEU A 457 6.51 -11.66 -7.22
C LEU A 457 6.60 -12.00 -8.70
N VAL A 458 6.14 -13.19 -9.07
CA VAL A 458 6.17 -13.66 -10.46
C VAL A 458 5.14 -12.89 -11.29
N GLY A 459 5.41 -12.70 -12.58
CA GLY A 459 4.46 -12.05 -13.48
C GLY A 459 4.36 -10.53 -13.24
N VAL A 460 5.41 -9.86 -12.77
CA VAL A 460 5.48 -8.39 -12.84
C VAL A 460 5.68 -7.99 -14.31
N PRO A 461 5.06 -6.91 -14.82
CA PRO A 461 5.29 -6.43 -16.18
C PRO A 461 6.75 -6.05 -16.41
N ASP A 462 7.14 -5.91 -17.67
CA ASP A 462 8.44 -5.37 -18.04
C ASP A 462 8.61 -3.94 -17.47
N LEU A 463 9.48 -3.82 -16.46
CA LEU A 463 9.78 -2.56 -15.78
C LEU A 463 10.49 -1.55 -16.69
N PHE A 464 11.01 -1.99 -17.85
CA PHE A 464 11.62 -1.11 -18.83
C PHE A 464 10.61 -0.46 -19.78
N SER A 465 9.44 -1.06 -19.91
CA SER A 465 8.38 -0.66 -20.85
C SER A 465 7.08 -0.30 -20.11
N LEU A 466 7.22 0.46 -19.02
CA LEU A 466 6.07 0.94 -18.26
C LEU A 466 5.37 2.11 -18.97
N SER A 467 4.06 2.17 -18.81
CA SER A 467 3.27 3.32 -19.26
C SER A 467 3.65 4.60 -18.51
N THR A 468 3.18 5.76 -18.99
CA THR A 468 3.37 7.06 -18.31
C THR A 468 2.68 7.16 -16.95
N LEU A 469 1.77 6.22 -16.63
CA LEU A 469 1.16 6.10 -15.30
C LEU A 469 2.03 5.29 -14.33
N GLY A 470 3.08 4.62 -14.82
CA GLY A 470 3.92 3.75 -14.01
C GLY A 470 3.18 2.51 -13.51
N LEU A 471 3.64 2.00 -12.38
CA LEU A 471 2.96 0.99 -11.58
C LEU A 471 2.12 1.66 -10.50
N LEU A 472 0.96 1.08 -10.19
CA LEU A 472 0.24 1.35 -8.95
C LEU A 472 0.43 0.16 -8.02
N LEU A 473 0.67 0.43 -6.75
CA LEU A 473 0.83 -0.60 -5.71
C LEU A 473 -0.20 -0.35 -4.61
N ALA A 474 -0.83 -1.40 -4.12
CA ALA A 474 -1.60 -1.37 -2.87
C ALA A 474 -1.29 -2.62 -2.05
N VAL A 475 -1.33 -2.47 -0.73
CA VAL A 475 -1.08 -3.56 0.22
C VAL A 475 -2.29 -3.62 1.14
N SER A 476 -2.86 -4.82 1.32
CA SER A 476 -4.02 -4.98 2.19
C SER A 476 -3.69 -4.61 3.66
N PRO A 477 -4.68 -4.28 4.50
CA PRO A 477 -4.43 -3.82 5.88
C PRO A 477 -3.53 -4.72 6.74
N LYS A 478 -3.65 -6.04 6.61
CA LYS A 478 -2.81 -7.04 7.31
C LYS A 478 -1.64 -7.53 6.47
N ALA A 479 -1.45 -6.93 5.29
CA ALA A 479 -0.46 -7.33 4.29
C ALA A 479 -0.57 -8.83 3.92
N TYR A 480 -1.79 -9.33 3.76
CA TYR A 480 -2.04 -10.66 3.19
C TYR A 480 -2.21 -10.66 1.68
N ARG A 481 -2.38 -9.46 1.10
CA ARG A 481 -2.44 -9.24 -0.34
C ARG A 481 -1.55 -8.08 -0.73
N ILE A 482 -0.98 -8.22 -1.91
CA ILE A 482 -0.30 -7.14 -2.62
C ILE A 482 -0.97 -7.05 -3.98
N ALA A 483 -1.42 -5.86 -4.35
CA ALA A 483 -1.93 -5.57 -5.68
C ALA A 483 -0.91 -4.73 -6.45
N ILE A 484 -0.58 -5.14 -7.68
CA ILE A 484 0.20 -4.36 -8.63
C ILE A 484 -0.63 -4.16 -9.88
N VAL A 485 -0.77 -2.91 -10.29
CA VAL A 485 -1.43 -2.54 -11.53
C VAL A 485 -0.41 -2.00 -12.51
N SER A 486 -0.53 -2.46 -13.74
CA SER A 486 0.14 -1.88 -14.89
C SER A 486 -0.88 -1.63 -15.99
N TRP A 487 -1.17 -0.34 -16.20
CA TRP A 487 -2.18 0.12 -17.16
C TRP A 487 -3.59 -0.44 -16.86
N LYS A 488 -3.99 -1.53 -17.52
CA LYS A 488 -5.30 -2.19 -17.41
C LYS A 488 -5.26 -3.54 -16.70
N THR A 489 -4.06 -4.03 -16.41
CA THR A 489 -3.84 -5.34 -15.80
C THR A 489 -3.70 -5.18 -14.31
N VAL A 490 -4.54 -5.88 -13.55
CA VAL A 490 -4.54 -5.88 -12.08
C VAL A 490 -4.14 -7.26 -11.61
N ARG A 491 -3.00 -7.35 -10.92
CA ARG A 491 -2.49 -8.59 -10.36
C ARG A 491 -2.51 -8.52 -8.85
N VAL A 492 -2.98 -9.59 -8.22
CA VAL A 492 -3.00 -9.71 -6.75
C VAL A 492 -2.19 -10.93 -6.35
N TRP A 493 -1.17 -10.73 -5.52
CA TRP A 493 -0.39 -11.79 -4.90
C TRP A 493 -0.92 -12.03 -3.50
N ALA A 494 -1.04 -13.31 -3.15
CA ALA A 494 -1.38 -13.73 -1.81
C ALA A 494 -0.10 -14.02 -1.02
N ILE A 495 -0.05 -13.52 0.21
CA ILE A 495 1.12 -13.64 1.09
C ILE A 495 0.62 -13.91 2.52
N ASP A 496 1.22 -14.85 3.20
CA ASP A 496 1.18 -14.98 4.65
C ASP A 496 2.48 -14.37 5.21
N SER A 497 2.36 -13.18 5.80
CA SER A 497 3.50 -12.45 6.36
C SER A 497 4.13 -13.17 7.55
N ARG A 498 3.37 -13.98 8.30
CA ARG A 498 3.93 -14.76 9.42
C ARG A 498 4.81 -15.90 8.93
N ALA A 499 4.43 -16.54 7.84
CA ALA A 499 5.25 -17.59 7.21
C ALA A 499 6.61 -17.08 6.71
N LEU A 500 6.82 -15.76 6.65
CA LEU A 500 8.11 -15.15 6.28
C LEU A 500 8.82 -14.49 7.47
N LEU A 501 8.09 -14.09 8.51
CA LEU A 501 8.62 -13.33 9.66
C LEU A 501 8.82 -14.16 10.92
N ASP A 502 8.02 -15.20 11.11
CA ASP A 502 7.94 -15.97 12.35
C ASP A 502 8.67 -17.30 12.20
N ARG A 503 9.64 -17.56 13.10
CA ARG A 503 10.46 -18.76 13.10
C ARG A 503 9.62 -20.02 13.30
N GLU A 504 8.73 -20.01 14.28
CA GLU A 504 7.92 -21.19 14.62
C GLU A 504 7.01 -21.58 13.45
N TYR A 505 6.51 -20.56 12.75
CA TYR A 505 5.63 -20.75 11.59
C TYR A 505 6.38 -21.10 10.31
N SER A 506 7.62 -20.61 10.13
CA SER A 506 8.40 -20.81 8.90
C SER A 506 9.07 -22.19 8.83
N LEU A 507 9.35 -22.80 9.98
CA LEU A 507 10.16 -24.02 10.10
C LEU A 507 9.38 -25.30 10.45
N GLY A 508 8.05 -25.22 10.67
CA GLY A 508 7.20 -26.41 10.74
C GLY A 508 7.56 -27.41 11.83
N CYS A 509 8.14 -26.94 12.95
CA CYS A 509 8.65 -27.75 14.06
C CYS A 509 9.83 -28.69 13.74
N ASP A 510 10.62 -28.43 12.67
CA ASP A 510 11.86 -29.19 12.46
C ASP A 510 12.98 -28.68 13.38
N ASP A 511 13.30 -29.47 14.41
CA ASP A 511 14.32 -29.17 15.42
C ASP A 511 15.76 -29.07 14.85
N HIS A 512 15.98 -29.49 13.60
CA HIS A 512 17.32 -29.53 12.98
C HIS A 512 17.75 -28.21 12.31
N VAL A 513 16.86 -27.22 12.23
CA VAL A 513 17.17 -25.95 11.57
C VAL A 513 17.69 -24.93 12.60
N PRO A 514 18.92 -24.41 12.44
CA PRO A 514 19.48 -23.42 13.36
C PRO A 514 18.56 -22.20 13.55
N GLY A 515 18.49 -21.63 14.75
CA GLY A 515 17.56 -20.54 15.02
C GLY A 515 17.77 -19.27 14.21
N ASP A 516 19.02 -18.96 13.87
CA ASP A 516 19.37 -17.86 13.00
C ASP A 516 18.88 -18.06 11.56
N TYR A 517 18.85 -19.31 11.09
CA TYR A 517 18.43 -19.65 9.74
C TYR A 517 17.03 -19.12 9.48
N ALA A 518 16.10 -19.23 10.43
CA ALA A 518 14.74 -18.70 10.26
C ALA A 518 14.67 -17.18 10.07
N PHE A 519 15.67 -16.42 10.54
CA PHE A 519 15.69 -14.97 10.45
C PHE A 519 16.39 -14.47 9.19
N THR A 520 17.40 -15.20 8.69
CA THR A 520 18.23 -14.77 7.56
C THR A 520 17.94 -15.57 6.30
N GLU A 521 17.77 -16.88 6.41
CA GLU A 521 17.72 -17.82 5.28
C GLU A 521 16.38 -18.56 5.20
N GLY A 522 16.13 -19.23 4.07
CA GLY A 522 14.98 -20.13 3.89
C GLY A 522 13.60 -19.54 4.24
N CYS A 523 13.37 -18.23 4.14
CA CYS A 523 12.10 -17.66 4.62
C CYS A 523 10.91 -18.18 3.80
N GLY A 524 9.95 -18.82 4.46
CA GLY A 524 8.74 -19.38 3.83
C GLY A 524 8.94 -20.60 2.93
N TRP A 525 10.13 -21.20 2.89
CA TRP A 525 10.45 -22.34 2.01
C TRP A 525 9.56 -23.58 2.19
N GLN A 526 9.11 -23.85 3.42
CA GLN A 526 8.18 -24.96 3.69
C GLN A 526 6.74 -24.61 3.31
N PHE A 527 6.43 -23.32 3.20
CA PHE A 527 5.08 -22.83 2.99
C PHE A 527 4.78 -22.58 1.52
N TYR A 528 5.76 -22.05 0.79
CA TYR A 528 5.62 -21.72 -0.62
C TYR A 528 6.48 -22.65 -1.46
N LYS A 529 5.96 -23.00 -2.64
CA LYS A 529 6.67 -23.85 -3.59
C LYS A 529 7.96 -23.17 -4.05
N LYS A 530 9.10 -23.83 -3.86
CA LYS A 530 10.33 -23.55 -4.61
C LYS A 530 10.18 -24.25 -5.96
N ASP A 531 10.38 -23.55 -7.07
CA ASP A 531 10.31 -24.18 -8.39
C ASP A 531 11.60 -24.95 -8.66
N ASP A 532 11.54 -26.28 -8.49
CA ASP A 532 12.68 -27.17 -8.69
C ASP A 532 13.19 -27.19 -10.15
N LEU A 533 12.40 -26.71 -11.12
CA LEU A 533 12.88 -26.58 -12.51
C LEU A 533 13.90 -25.46 -12.68
N LEU A 534 13.89 -24.51 -11.74
CA LEU A 534 14.95 -23.51 -11.56
C LEU A 534 15.90 -23.93 -10.43
N ALA A 535 15.97 -25.22 -10.03
CA ALA A 535 16.92 -25.72 -9.02
C ALA A 535 18.40 -25.60 -9.43
N GLY A 536 18.69 -25.15 -10.65
CA GLY A 536 20.01 -24.66 -11.05
C GLY A 536 20.23 -23.16 -10.83
N SER A 537 19.22 -22.42 -10.39
CA SER A 537 19.33 -21.00 -10.03
C SER A 537 19.71 -20.88 -8.55
N GLU A 538 20.83 -20.21 -8.28
CA GLU A 538 21.43 -19.95 -6.97
C GLU A 538 20.55 -19.08 -6.04
N PHE A 539 19.23 -19.10 -6.17
CA PHE A 539 18.35 -18.16 -5.50
C PHE A 539 17.47 -18.83 -4.45
N ASP A 540 17.77 -18.55 -3.18
CA ASP A 540 16.95 -18.91 -2.02
C ASP A 540 15.77 -17.97 -1.84
N THR A 541 14.91 -17.88 -2.85
CA THR A 541 13.65 -17.14 -2.77
C THR A 541 12.49 -18.01 -3.20
N VAL A 542 11.36 -17.90 -2.49
CA VAL A 542 10.13 -18.54 -2.94
C VAL A 542 9.44 -17.70 -4.02
N ASP A 543 8.70 -18.36 -4.91
CA ASP A 543 7.95 -17.69 -5.96
C ASP A 543 6.48 -17.51 -5.54
N LEU A 544 6.01 -16.27 -5.56
CA LEU A 544 4.60 -15.93 -5.37
C LEU A 544 3.98 -15.66 -6.73
N TYR A 545 2.98 -16.45 -7.09
CA TYR A 545 2.24 -16.31 -8.33
C TYR A 545 1.01 -15.41 -8.13
N PRO A 546 0.73 -14.49 -9.07
CA PRO A 546 -0.41 -13.62 -8.97
C PRO A 546 -1.69 -14.31 -9.44
N VAL A 547 -2.79 -13.73 -9.01
CA VAL A 547 -4.09 -13.82 -9.63
C VAL A 547 -4.32 -12.58 -10.48
N ASP A 548 -4.72 -12.77 -11.74
CA ASP A 548 -5.19 -11.69 -12.59
C ASP A 548 -6.68 -11.41 -12.27
N LEU A 549 -6.99 -10.17 -11.86
CA LEU A 549 -8.39 -9.75 -11.68
C LEU A 549 -9.00 -9.31 -13.03
N PRO A 550 -10.33 -9.44 -13.20
CA PRO A 550 -11.02 -8.94 -14.39
C PRO A 550 -10.69 -7.47 -14.67
N SER A 551 -10.29 -7.17 -15.91
CA SER A 551 -9.90 -5.81 -16.28
C SER A 551 -11.09 -4.84 -16.24
N ALA A 552 -10.86 -3.66 -15.67
CA ALA A 552 -11.84 -2.57 -15.58
C ALA A 552 -11.43 -1.32 -16.41
N GLY A 553 -10.46 -1.49 -17.32
CA GLY A 553 -9.87 -0.37 -18.07
C GLY A 553 -8.62 0.20 -17.40
N VAL A 554 -8.18 1.37 -17.86
CA VAL A 554 -7.00 2.07 -17.31
C VAL A 554 -7.28 2.60 -15.92
N LEU A 555 -6.43 2.27 -14.95
CA LEU A 555 -6.54 2.73 -13.57
C LEU A 555 -5.53 3.84 -13.27
N HIS A 556 -5.94 4.77 -12.41
CA HIS A 556 -5.15 5.90 -11.94
C HIS A 556 -4.82 5.82 -10.44
N SER A 557 -5.62 5.08 -9.68
CA SER A 557 -5.41 4.83 -8.25
C SER A 557 -6.04 3.50 -7.87
N ILE A 558 -5.42 2.79 -6.92
CA ILE A 558 -5.97 1.59 -6.30
C ILE A 558 -5.72 1.62 -4.80
N GLU A 559 -6.62 1.01 -4.04
CA GLU A 559 -6.49 0.90 -2.59
C GLU A 559 -7.32 -0.28 -2.07
N PHE A 560 -6.80 -1.00 -1.07
CA PHE A 560 -7.56 -2.03 -0.39
C PHE A 560 -8.43 -1.42 0.71
N ARG A 561 -9.70 -1.82 0.76
CA ARG A 561 -10.57 -1.53 1.92
C ARG A 561 -10.46 -2.61 2.99
N GLY A 562 -10.40 -3.87 2.57
CA GLY A 562 -10.24 -5.05 3.42
C GLY A 562 -9.13 -5.95 2.89
N GLU A 563 -9.03 -7.17 3.40
CA GLU A 563 -8.03 -8.13 2.90
C GLU A 563 -8.32 -8.56 1.47
N ASP A 564 -9.58 -8.89 1.18
CA ASP A 564 -9.99 -9.47 -0.10
C ASP A 564 -10.90 -8.53 -0.92
N GLU A 565 -10.84 -7.24 -0.60
CA GLU A 565 -11.62 -6.20 -1.29
C GLU A 565 -10.71 -5.06 -1.76
N LEU A 566 -10.52 -4.99 -3.07
CA LEU A 566 -9.72 -3.99 -3.75
C LEU A 566 -10.63 -2.98 -4.46
N TRP A 567 -10.30 -1.70 -4.34
CA TRP A 567 -10.94 -0.64 -5.09
C TRP A 567 -9.98 -0.02 -6.07
N GLY A 568 -10.50 0.45 -7.19
CA GLY A 568 -9.78 1.17 -8.21
C GLY A 568 -10.56 2.40 -8.67
N TRP A 569 -9.81 3.39 -9.09
CA TRP A 569 -10.31 4.58 -9.77
C TRP A 569 -9.70 4.61 -11.17
N GLY A 570 -10.53 4.63 -12.20
CA GLY A 570 -10.07 4.50 -13.58
C GLY A 570 -10.93 5.22 -14.60
N GLU A 571 -10.71 4.88 -15.86
CA GLU A 571 -11.40 5.52 -16.98
C GLU A 571 -12.92 5.29 -16.99
N ARG A 572 -13.36 4.16 -16.43
CA ARG A 572 -14.75 3.73 -16.30
C ARG A 572 -15.39 4.11 -14.96
N GLY A 573 -14.77 5.02 -14.22
CA GLY A 573 -15.23 5.43 -12.90
C GLY A 573 -14.59 4.63 -11.75
N LEU A 574 -15.34 4.49 -10.66
CA LEU A 574 -14.93 3.67 -9.53
C LEU A 574 -15.22 2.20 -9.80
N VAL A 575 -14.31 1.34 -9.38
CA VAL A 575 -14.44 -0.11 -9.51
C VAL A 575 -14.11 -0.77 -8.19
N ARG A 576 -14.88 -1.81 -7.86
CA ARG A 576 -14.66 -2.69 -6.71
C ARG A 576 -14.47 -4.10 -7.22
N TRP A 577 -13.38 -4.74 -6.80
CA TRP A 577 -13.20 -6.17 -6.89
C TRP A 577 -13.39 -6.77 -5.50
N ASN A 578 -14.35 -7.69 -5.37
CA ASN A 578 -14.43 -8.56 -4.21
C ASN A 578 -14.01 -9.97 -4.63
N PHE A 579 -12.96 -10.47 -4.01
CA PHE A 579 -12.44 -11.83 -4.22
C PHE A 579 -12.36 -12.57 -2.88
N ASP A 580 -13.21 -12.19 -1.92
CA ASP A 580 -13.42 -12.90 -0.66
C ASP A 580 -14.07 -14.27 -0.86
N THR A 581 -14.17 -15.06 0.21
CA THR A 581 -14.68 -16.45 0.20
C THR A 581 -16.13 -16.57 -0.26
N TYR A 582 -16.86 -15.47 -0.30
CA TYR A 582 -18.26 -15.38 -0.70
C TYR A 582 -18.45 -14.82 -2.11
N ALA A 583 -17.36 -14.47 -2.80
CA ALA A 583 -17.41 -13.96 -4.16
C ALA A 583 -17.99 -15.01 -5.14
N ASN A 584 -18.88 -14.55 -6.02
CA ASN A 584 -19.68 -15.40 -6.90
C ASN A 584 -19.36 -15.23 -8.40
N GLY A 585 -18.36 -14.41 -8.74
CA GLY A 585 -18.02 -14.10 -10.14
C GLY A 585 -18.98 -13.13 -10.82
N THR A 586 -19.76 -12.39 -10.05
CA THR A 586 -20.77 -11.45 -10.55
C THR A 586 -20.12 -10.24 -11.21
N ARG A 587 -20.80 -9.68 -12.22
CA ARG A 587 -20.40 -8.43 -12.87
C ARG A 587 -21.57 -7.49 -12.85
N GLU A 588 -21.54 -6.54 -11.93
CA GLU A 588 -22.58 -5.53 -11.77
C GLU A 588 -22.08 -4.18 -12.27
N VAL A 589 -22.96 -3.46 -12.96
CA VAL A 589 -22.74 -2.05 -13.31
C VAL A 589 -23.87 -1.28 -12.65
N SER A 590 -23.50 -0.33 -11.79
CA SER A 590 -24.45 0.49 -11.05
C SER A 590 -24.14 1.95 -11.32
N SER A 591 -25.18 2.77 -11.44
CA SER A 591 -25.02 4.21 -11.31
C SER A 591 -24.77 4.56 -9.86
N LEU A 592 -23.83 5.47 -9.62
CA LEU A 592 -23.72 6.14 -8.34
C LEU A 592 -24.90 7.11 -8.19
N GLU A 593 -25.86 6.76 -7.35
CA GLU A 593 -26.92 7.67 -6.93
C GLU A 593 -26.26 8.83 -6.17
N GLY A 594 -26.50 10.05 -6.64
CA GLY A 594 -25.83 11.28 -6.19
C GLY A 594 -26.62 12.03 -5.13
#